data_AF-A0A8T4T6M3-F1
#
_entry.id   AF-A0A8T4T6M3-F1
#
_cell.length_a   1.000
_cell.length_b   1.000
_cell.length_c   1.000
_cell.angle_alpha   90.00
_cell.angle_beta   90.00
_cell.angle_gamma   90.00
#
_symmetry.space_group_name_H-M   'P 1'
#
loop_
_entity.id
_entity.type
_entity.pdbx_description
1 polymer ?
#
loop_
_entity_poly.entity_id
_entity_poly.type
_entity_poly.pdbx_seq_one_letter_code
_entity_poly.pdbx_strand_id
1 'polypeptide(L)'
;MAEDSEDLFNEDGMEEEYLEGDEIDELEEGFMKGYKDNNIATCAMCRRVLKSKDETIEIEINDETLRFCSERCAEKFKLAQE
;
A
#
# COMPACT_ATOMS: atom_id res chain seq x y z
N MET A 1 -2.45 11.27 61.49
CA MET A 1 -1.75 12.47 60.96
C MET A 1 -1.26 12.09 59.58
N ALA A 2 -1.68 12.86 58.57
CA ALA A 2 -1.24 12.72 57.19
C ALA A 2 -0.13 13.74 56.97
N GLU A 3 1.08 13.24 56.77
CA GLU A 3 2.32 13.97 56.49
C GLU A 3 3.04 13.00 55.53
N ASP A 4 3.42 13.28 54.30
CA ASP A 4 3.71 14.50 53.57
C ASP A 4 3.68 14.06 52.08
N SER A 5 3.01 14.77 51.18
CA SER A 5 2.87 14.39 49.77
C SER A 5 3.15 15.59 48.88
N GLU A 6 4.30 16.22 49.05
CA GLU A 6 4.62 17.45 48.31
C GLU A 6 6.12 17.54 47.98
N ASP A 7 6.67 16.61 47.17
CA ASP A 7 7.95 16.86 46.47
C ASP A 7 8.17 15.93 45.25
N LEU A 8 7.21 15.92 44.30
CA LEU A 8 7.34 15.15 43.04
C LEU A 8 7.37 16.02 41.79
N PHE A 9 7.37 17.35 41.93
CA PHE A 9 7.54 18.29 40.83
C PHE A 9 8.49 19.39 41.27
N ASN A 10 9.79 19.10 41.27
CA ASN A 10 10.77 20.17 41.19
C ASN A 10 10.52 20.90 39.87
N GLU A 11 10.20 22.19 39.96
CA GLU A 11 9.97 23.13 38.86
C GLU A 11 11.22 23.36 37.96
N ASP A 12 12.28 22.58 38.18
CA ASP A 12 13.54 22.52 37.44
C ASP A 12 13.57 21.32 36.46
N GLY A 13 12.40 20.76 36.13
CA GLY A 13 12.24 19.67 35.16
C GLY A 13 11.56 20.09 33.85
N MET A 14 11.19 21.37 33.73
CA MET A 14 10.64 21.97 32.52
C MET A 14 11.71 22.85 31.87
N GLU A 15 12.91 22.30 31.72
CA GLU A 15 13.89 22.89 30.81
C GLU A 15 13.23 23.05 29.44
N GLU A 16 13.39 24.25 28.87
CA GLU A 16 12.84 24.80 27.64
C GLU A 16 13.21 24.00 26.36
N GLU A 17 13.13 22.67 26.37
CA GLU A 17 13.31 21.85 25.16
C GLU A 17 11.98 21.71 24.38
N TYR A 18 11.30 22.84 24.18
CA TYR A 18 10.12 22.95 23.31
C TYR A 18 10.39 23.81 22.07
N LEU A 19 11.66 24.03 21.69
CA LEU A 19 11.97 25.01 20.64
C LEU A 19 12.95 24.64 19.53
N GLU A 20 13.37 23.38 19.39
CA GLU A 20 14.20 23.01 18.23
C GLU A 20 13.77 21.67 17.66
N GLY A 21 12.92 21.72 16.62
CA GLY A 21 12.84 20.62 15.65
C GLY A 21 11.48 19.98 15.40
N ASP A 22 10.35 20.65 15.62
CA ASP A 22 9.05 20.22 15.03
C ASP A 22 8.99 20.57 13.52
N GLU A 23 10.10 20.36 12.81
CA GLU A 23 10.03 20.04 11.38
C GLU A 23 9.52 18.61 11.33
N ILE A 24 8.31 18.44 10.82
CA ILE A 24 7.75 17.14 10.46
C ILE A 24 8.83 16.42 9.65
N ASP A 25 9.52 15.46 10.26
CA ASP A 25 10.52 14.65 9.57
C ASP A 25 9.80 14.04 8.35
N GLU A 26 10.34 14.22 7.14
CA GLU A 26 9.76 13.74 5.87
C GLU A 26 9.45 12.21 5.89
N LEU A 27 9.90 11.51 6.94
CA LEU A 27 9.61 10.12 7.27
C LEU A 27 8.16 9.87 7.75
N GLU A 28 7.45 10.86 8.32
CA GLU A 28 6.05 10.70 8.76
C GLU A 28 5.03 10.82 7.60
N GLU A 29 5.40 11.47 6.49
CA GLU A 29 4.60 11.44 5.25
C GLU A 29 4.68 10.06 4.54
N GLY A 30 5.69 9.25 4.86
CA GLY A 30 5.87 7.92 4.29
C GLY A 30 4.83 6.89 4.76
N PHE A 31 4.18 7.12 5.91
CA PHE A 31 3.25 6.16 6.51
C PHE A 31 1.79 6.34 6.04
N MET A 32 1.42 7.51 5.51
CA MET A 32 0.08 7.77 4.96
C MET A 32 -0.09 7.39 3.50
N LYS A 33 1.00 7.22 2.73
CA LYS A 33 0.94 6.50 1.45
C LYS A 33 1.02 5.01 1.74
N GLY A 34 -0.06 4.47 2.30
CA GLY A 34 -0.30 3.04 2.31
C GLY A 34 0.07 2.49 0.94
N TYR A 35 1.11 1.67 0.92
CA TYR A 35 1.70 1.04 -0.25
C TYR A 35 0.62 0.16 -0.90
N LYS A 36 -0.27 0.78 -1.68
CA LYS A 36 -1.17 0.12 -2.60
C LYS A 36 -0.29 -0.34 -3.75
N ASP A 37 0.50 -1.37 -3.50
CA ASP A 37 0.97 -2.27 -4.54
C ASP A 37 -0.25 -3.03 -5.06
N ASN A 38 -1.17 -2.29 -5.67
CA ASN A 38 -2.32 -2.84 -6.35
C ASN A 38 -1.89 -3.26 -7.75
N ASN A 39 -0.73 -3.93 -7.87
CA ASN A 39 -0.38 -4.75 -9.03
C ASN A 39 -1.28 -6.01 -9.06
N ILE A 40 -2.56 -5.83 -8.74
CA ILE A 40 -3.63 -6.79 -8.85
C ILE A 40 -3.86 -6.95 -10.34
N ALA A 41 -3.23 -7.98 -10.91
CA ALA A 41 -3.46 -8.34 -12.29
C ALA A 41 -4.95 -8.65 -12.48
N THR A 42 -5.56 -8.11 -13.54
CA THR A 42 -6.95 -8.40 -13.90
C THR A 42 -7.01 -9.08 -15.25
N CYS A 43 -7.96 -10.00 -15.41
CA CYS A 43 -8.21 -10.66 -16.70
C CYS A 43 -8.63 -9.61 -17.75
N ALA A 44 -7.94 -9.56 -18.89
CA ALA A 44 -8.24 -8.59 -19.95
C ALA A 44 -9.63 -8.79 -20.58
N MET A 45 -10.20 -9.99 -20.50
CA MET A 45 -11.55 -10.29 -21.01
C MET A 45 -12.64 -10.02 -19.97
N CYS A 46 -12.62 -10.71 -18.82
CA CYS A 46 -13.71 -10.66 -17.84
C CYS A 46 -13.51 -9.66 -16.70
N ARG A 47 -12.36 -8.96 -16.67
CA ARG A 47 -11.95 -8.02 -15.62
C ARG A 47 -11.92 -8.57 -14.19
N ARG A 48 -11.97 -9.90 -14.05
CA ARG A 48 -11.81 -10.56 -12.75
C ARG A 48 -10.39 -10.36 -12.24
N VAL A 49 -10.26 -10.07 -10.95
CA VAL A 49 -8.99 -10.05 -10.22
C VAL A 49 -8.34 -11.43 -10.26
N LEU A 50 -7.10 -11.47 -10.70
CA LEU A 50 -6.25 -12.64 -10.73
C LEU A 50 -5.52 -12.73 -9.39
N LYS A 51 -5.83 -13.78 -8.63
CA LYS A 51 -5.31 -13.94 -7.26
C LYS A 51 -3.90 -14.55 -7.22
N SER A 52 -3.55 -15.32 -8.24
CA SER A 52 -2.32 -16.12 -8.28
C SER A 52 -1.68 -15.97 -9.65
N LYS A 53 -0.36 -15.73 -9.70
CA LYS A 53 0.38 -15.66 -10.97
C LYS A 53 0.44 -17.03 -11.68
N ASP A 54 0.54 -18.12 -10.92
CA ASP A 54 0.57 -19.48 -11.46
C ASP A 54 -0.73 -19.90 -12.17
N GLU A 55 -1.86 -19.31 -11.81
CA GLU A 55 -3.17 -19.63 -12.42
C GLU A 55 -3.53 -18.67 -13.57
N THR A 56 -2.62 -17.74 -13.89
CA THR A 56 -2.82 -16.78 -14.97
C THR A 56 -2.13 -17.17 -16.24
N ILE A 57 -2.85 -16.98 -17.34
CA ILE A 57 -2.35 -17.23 -18.69
C ILE A 57 -1.94 -15.89 -19.27
N GLU A 58 -0.66 -15.76 -19.60
CA GLU A 58 -0.08 -14.57 -20.22
C GLU A 58 0.06 -14.82 -21.72
N ILE A 59 -0.46 -13.92 -22.54
CA ILE A 59 -0.40 -14.02 -24.00
C ILE A 59 -0.06 -12.64 -24.55
N GLU A 60 0.86 -12.61 -25.50
CA GLU A 60 1.18 -11.41 -26.26
C GLU A 60 0.19 -11.24 -27.42
N ILE A 61 -0.48 -10.10 -27.46
CA ILE A 61 -1.43 -9.71 -28.51
C ILE A 61 -1.16 -8.24 -28.82
N ASN A 62 -0.93 -7.89 -30.10
CA ASN A 62 -0.62 -6.53 -30.54
C ASN A 62 0.58 -5.89 -29.79
N ASP A 63 1.64 -6.65 -29.53
CA ASP A 63 2.84 -6.18 -28.78
C ASP A 63 2.56 -5.91 -27.28
N GLU A 64 1.35 -6.21 -26.79
CA GLU A 64 0.98 -6.08 -25.38
C GLU A 64 0.87 -7.47 -24.72
N THR A 65 1.54 -7.64 -23.57
CA THR A 65 1.38 -8.84 -22.74
C THR A 65 0.09 -8.74 -21.93
N LEU A 66 -0.92 -9.51 -22.31
CA LEU A 66 -2.22 -9.55 -21.66
C LEU A 66 -2.36 -10.79 -20.78
N ARG A 67 -3.04 -10.63 -19.63
CA ARG A 67 -3.27 -11.70 -18.65
C ARG A 67 -4.72 -12.14 -18.63
N PHE A 68 -4.94 -13.45 -18.47
CA PHE A 68 -6.26 -14.05 -18.48
C PHE A 68 -6.44 -15.03 -17.32
N CYS A 69 -7.67 -15.15 -16.82
CA CYS A 69 -8.02 -16.11 -15.76
C CYS A 69 -8.21 -17.54 -16.26
N SER A 70 -8.26 -17.76 -17.57
CA SER A 70 -8.47 -19.06 -18.20
C SER A 70 -8.22 -19.00 -19.70
N GLU A 71 -7.90 -20.16 -20.31
CA GLU A 71 -7.62 -20.27 -21.74
C GLU A 71 -8.83 -19.84 -22.58
N ARG A 72 -10.02 -20.14 -22.09
CA ARG A 72 -11.30 -19.73 -22.72
C ARG A 72 -11.45 -18.21 -22.79
N CYS A 73 -10.93 -17.47 -21.82
CA CYS A 73 -10.97 -16.00 -21.85
C CYS A 73 -9.95 -15.43 -22.84
N ALA A 74 -8.77 -16.03 -22.91
CA ALA A 74 -7.74 -15.71 -23.88
C ALA A 74 -8.22 -15.94 -25.32
N GLU A 75 -8.80 -17.10 -25.61
CA GLU A 75 -9.28 -17.45 -26.96
C GLU A 75 -10.41 -16.51 -27.42
N LYS A 76 -11.39 -16.24 -26.55
CA LYS A 76 -12.46 -15.27 -26.84
C LYS A 76 -11.92 -13.88 -27.12
N PHE A 77 -10.89 -13.47 -26.39
CA PHE A 77 -10.28 -12.17 -26.59
C PHE A 77 -9.55 -12.08 -27.94
N LYS A 78 -8.84 -13.15 -28.35
CA LYS A 78 -8.21 -13.25 -29.67
C LYS A 78 -9.25 -13.17 -30.79
N LEU A 79 -10.33 -13.95 -30.70
CA LEU A 79 -11.41 -13.94 -31.70
C LEU A 79 -12.15 -12.59 -31.80
N ALA A 80 -12.12 -11.78 -30.75
CA ALA A 80 -12.73 -10.44 -30.75
C ALA A 80 -11.80 -9.36 -31.35
N GLN A 81 -10.51 -9.67 -31.56
CA GLN A 81 -9.51 -8.78 -32.16
C GLN A 81 -9.34 -9.02 -33.67
N GLU A 82 -10.00 -10.05 -34.20
CA GLU A 82 -10.01 -10.46 -35.62
C GLU A 82 -11.27 -9.93 -36.34
#